data_AF-A0AA35THH0-F1
#
_entry.id   AF-A0AA35THH0-F1
#
_cell.length_a   1.000
_cell.length_b   1.000
_cell.length_c   1.000
_cell.angle_alpha   90.00
_cell.angle_beta   90.00
_cell.angle_gamma   90.00
#
_symmetry.space_group_name_H-M   'P 1'
#
loop_
_entity.id
_entity.type
_entity.pdbx_description
1 polymer ?
#
loop_
_entity_poly.entity_id
_entity_poly.type
_entity_poly.pdbx_seq_one_letter_code
_entity_poly.pdbx_strand_id
1 'polypeptide(L)'
;MFEEARHDSAKRIRLMEEQAKAESDREAKKMIALAIARLAGDFVTERTVSVVSLPNDEMKGRIIGREGRNIRALEAATGIDLIVDDTPESVIISGHNPIRREIARLSLETLISDGRIHPGRIEEVVRRSEREIDDVIKEAGQKAVFDVGVHGIHPELVKLLGRLKFRYSYAQNVLLHSIEMAFICGAMAAELGLNEKQARGRHCFTT
;
A
#
# COMPACT_ATOMS: atom_id res chain seq x y z
N MET A 1 38.14 14.09 53.45
CA MET A 1 37.48 12.79 53.71
C MET A 1 36.02 12.71 53.26
N PHE A 2 35.02 13.28 53.96
CA PHE A 2 33.61 13.13 53.53
C PHE A 2 33.28 13.86 52.22
N GLU A 3 33.89 15.03 51.99
CA GLU A 3 33.66 15.83 50.78
C GLU A 3 34.33 15.20 49.53
N GLU A 4 35.55 14.68 49.69
CA GLU A 4 36.24 13.90 48.65
C GLU A 4 35.50 12.61 48.31
N ALA A 5 34.99 11.89 49.31
CA ALA A 5 34.20 10.69 49.09
C ALA A 5 32.89 10.99 48.33
N ARG A 6 32.24 12.14 48.59
CA ARG A 6 31.08 12.60 47.82
C ARG A 6 31.44 12.96 46.39
N HIS A 7 32.54 13.66 46.18
CA HIS A 7 32.99 14.07 44.85
C HIS A 7 33.40 12.86 43.98
N ASP A 8 34.08 11.88 44.57
CA ASP A 8 34.47 10.65 43.88
C ASP A 8 33.26 9.75 43.55
N SER A 9 32.30 9.66 44.48
CA SER A 9 31.02 8.96 44.25
C SER A 9 30.21 9.62 43.13
N ALA A 10 30.13 10.95 43.10
CA ALA A 10 29.42 11.69 42.06
C ALA A 10 30.06 11.49 40.67
N LYS A 11 31.40 11.44 40.60
CA LYS A 11 32.11 11.10 39.35
C LYS A 11 31.80 9.68 38.89
N ARG A 12 31.83 8.69 39.80
CA ARG A 12 31.48 7.30 39.47
C ARG A 12 30.04 7.15 38.99
N ILE A 13 29.09 7.83 39.62
CA ILE A 13 27.68 7.82 39.20
C ILE A 13 27.55 8.36 37.78
N ARG A 14 28.15 9.50 37.45
CA ARG A 14 28.11 10.05 36.08
C ARG A 14 28.73 9.11 35.05
N LEU A 15 29.84 8.47 35.40
CA LEU A 15 30.54 7.54 34.51
C LEU A 15 29.68 6.29 34.25
N MET A 16 29.00 5.77 35.28
CA MET A 16 28.04 4.68 35.16
C MET A 16 26.81 5.08 34.34
N GLU A 17 26.29 6.30 34.52
CA GLU A 17 25.18 6.82 33.71
C GLU A 17 25.55 6.94 32.23
N GLU A 18 26.75 7.47 31.91
CA GLU A 18 27.23 7.55 30.53
C GLU A 18 27.43 6.18 29.90
N GLN A 19 28.01 5.23 30.64
CA GLN A 19 28.17 3.85 30.18
C GLN A 19 26.83 3.16 29.93
N ALA A 20 25.90 3.25 30.88
CA ALA A 20 24.56 2.68 30.73
C ALA A 20 23.82 3.28 29.52
N LYS A 21 23.97 4.58 29.29
CA LYS A 21 23.35 5.26 28.15
C LYS A 21 23.94 4.76 26.83
N ALA A 22 25.26 4.69 26.72
CA ALA A 22 25.95 4.20 25.52
C ALA A 22 25.63 2.73 25.21
N GLU A 23 25.55 1.88 26.25
CA GLU A 23 25.19 0.47 26.09
C GLU A 23 23.72 0.30 25.68
N SER A 24 22.81 1.09 26.27
CA SER A 24 21.39 1.07 25.87
C SER A 24 21.21 1.50 24.40
N ASP A 25 21.93 2.51 23.94
CA ASP A 25 21.90 2.98 22.55
C ASP A 25 22.37 1.88 21.58
N ARG A 26 23.38 1.11 21.99
CA ARG A 26 23.94 0.02 21.18
C ARG A 26 22.97 -1.15 21.07
N GLU A 27 22.39 -1.59 22.19
CA GLU A 27 21.41 -2.68 22.19
C GLU A 27 20.11 -2.27 21.48
N ALA A 28 19.64 -1.03 21.63
CA ALA A 28 18.48 -0.53 20.89
C ALA A 28 18.69 -0.59 19.37
N LYS A 29 19.84 -0.12 18.87
CA LYS A 29 20.18 -0.19 17.44
C LYS A 29 20.24 -1.63 16.93
N LYS A 30 20.77 -2.54 17.74
CA LYS A 30 20.86 -3.97 17.41
C LYS A 30 19.47 -4.62 17.33
N MET A 31 18.57 -4.32 18.26
CA MET A 31 17.18 -4.80 18.22
C MET A 31 16.46 -4.31 16.96
N ILE A 32 16.58 -3.02 16.63
CA ILE A 32 16.00 -2.45 15.41
C ILE A 32 16.56 -3.15 14.16
N ALA A 33 17.88 -3.31 14.07
CA ALA A 33 18.52 -3.97 12.94
C ALA A 33 18.05 -5.42 12.76
N LEU A 34 17.90 -6.17 13.86
CA LEU A 34 17.40 -7.54 13.85
C LEU A 34 15.94 -7.61 13.38
N ALA A 35 15.10 -6.68 13.84
CA ALA A 35 13.69 -6.62 13.46
C ALA A 35 13.52 -6.28 11.97
N ILE A 36 14.31 -5.33 11.44
CA ILE A 36 14.31 -4.99 10.01
C ILE A 36 14.82 -6.17 9.18
N ALA A 37 15.92 -6.81 9.57
CA ALA A 37 16.51 -7.93 8.82
C ALA A 37 15.58 -9.14 8.72
N ARG A 38 14.71 -9.36 9.71
CA ARG A 38 13.69 -10.44 9.68
C ARG A 38 12.57 -10.18 8.67
N LEU A 39 12.34 -8.93 8.27
CA LEU A 39 11.20 -8.53 7.44
C LEU A 39 11.57 -7.96 6.07
N ALA A 40 12.85 -7.87 5.74
CA ALA A 40 13.30 -7.38 4.43
C ALA A 40 12.90 -8.37 3.31
N GLY A 41 11.69 -8.17 2.75
CA GLY A 41 11.22 -8.84 1.54
C GLY A 41 11.58 -8.07 0.27
N ASP A 42 11.45 -8.74 -0.88
CA ASP A 42 11.69 -8.14 -2.19
C ASP A 42 10.63 -7.07 -2.51
N PHE A 43 11.07 -5.82 -2.67
CA PHE A 43 10.19 -4.73 -3.07
C PHE A 43 9.90 -4.82 -4.57
N VAL A 44 8.65 -5.10 -4.93
CA VAL A 44 8.18 -4.94 -6.31
C VAL A 44 7.89 -3.47 -6.55
N THR A 45 8.78 -2.81 -7.28
CA THR A 45 8.58 -1.42 -7.72
C THR A 45 7.58 -1.41 -8.88
N GLU A 46 6.36 -0.94 -8.63
CA GLU A 46 5.40 -0.74 -9.72
C GLU A 46 5.38 0.72 -10.21
N ARG A 47 5.23 0.88 -11.52
CA ARG A 47 5.36 2.15 -12.23
C ARG A 47 4.09 2.99 -12.07
N THR A 48 4.25 4.30 -12.00
CA THR A 48 3.18 5.32 -11.93
C THR A 48 2.24 5.34 -13.14
N VAL A 49 2.53 4.51 -14.15
CA VAL A 49 1.84 4.41 -15.43
C VAL A 49 1.40 2.96 -15.61
N SER A 50 0.10 2.76 -15.81
CA SER A 50 -0.46 1.45 -16.13
C SER A 50 -0.58 1.34 -17.65
N VAL A 51 0.20 0.43 -18.25
CA VAL A 51 0.15 0.14 -19.68
C VAL A 51 -0.68 -1.11 -19.88
N VAL A 52 -1.71 -1.01 -20.71
CA VAL A 52 -2.54 -2.17 -21.10
C VAL A 52 -2.15 -2.57 -22.51
N SER A 53 -1.70 -3.82 -22.66
CA SER A 53 -1.40 -4.42 -23.96
C SER A 53 -2.69 -4.84 -24.67
N LEU A 54 -2.78 -4.49 -25.95
CA LEU A 54 -3.87 -4.87 -26.82
C LEU A 54 -3.47 -6.07 -27.68
N PRO A 55 -4.40 -6.97 -28.02
CA PRO A 55 -4.10 -8.15 -28.83
C PRO A 55 -3.89 -7.83 -30.33
N ASN A 56 -4.36 -6.69 -30.81
CA ASN A 56 -4.16 -6.21 -32.19
C ASN A 56 -4.58 -4.73 -32.33
N ASP A 57 -4.20 -4.10 -33.45
CA ASP A 57 -4.58 -2.71 -33.78
C ASP A 57 -6.07 -2.55 -34.13
N GLU A 58 -6.76 -3.62 -34.53
CA GLU A 58 -8.22 -3.57 -34.73
C GLU A 58 -8.95 -3.26 -33.43
N MET A 59 -8.49 -3.85 -32.31
CA MET A 59 -9.00 -3.58 -30.97
C MET A 59 -8.68 -2.15 -30.54
N LYS A 60 -7.52 -1.61 -30.89
CA LYS A 60 -7.20 -0.18 -30.68
C LYS A 60 -8.23 0.72 -31.38
N GLY A 61 -8.56 0.42 -32.64
CA GLY A 61 -9.60 1.13 -33.39
C GLY A 61 -11.00 1.04 -32.77
N ARG A 62 -11.37 -0.13 -32.22
CA ARG A 62 -12.65 -0.33 -31.51
C ARG A 62 -12.72 0.41 -30.18
N ILE A 63 -11.61 0.47 -29.43
CA ILE A 63 -11.50 1.21 -28.16
C ILE A 63 -11.66 2.71 -28.39
N ILE A 64 -11.05 3.27 -29.44
CA ILE A 64 -11.23 4.67 -29.83
C ILE A 64 -12.69 4.90 -30.28
N GLY A 65 -13.17 4.04 -31.18
CA GLY A 65 -14.48 4.17 -31.82
C GLY A 65 -14.54 5.29 -32.86
N ARG A 66 -15.63 5.36 -33.61
CA ARG A 66 -15.84 6.41 -34.62
C ARG A 66 -15.88 7.78 -33.94
N GLU A 67 -14.93 8.67 -34.29
CA GLU A 67 -14.73 10.02 -33.72
C GLU A 67 -14.33 10.04 -32.24
N GLY A 68 -13.74 8.95 -31.71
CA GLY A 68 -13.35 8.89 -30.30
C GLY A 68 -14.53 8.73 -29.34
N ARG A 69 -15.70 8.30 -29.81
CA ARG A 69 -16.90 8.15 -28.96
C ARG A 69 -16.72 7.13 -27.84
N ASN A 70 -16.02 6.04 -28.10
CA ASN A 70 -15.85 4.97 -27.11
C ASN A 70 -14.81 5.37 -26.05
N ILE A 71 -13.68 5.95 -26.48
CA ILE A 71 -12.66 6.42 -25.53
C ILE A 71 -13.22 7.53 -24.63
N ARG A 72 -13.97 8.50 -25.17
CA ARG A 72 -14.63 9.53 -24.35
C ARG A 72 -15.67 8.97 -23.38
N ALA A 73 -16.43 7.96 -23.80
CA ALA A 73 -17.39 7.30 -22.92
C ALA A 73 -16.68 6.58 -21.78
N LEU A 74 -15.54 5.94 -22.06
CA LEU A 74 -14.72 5.29 -21.05
C LEU A 74 -14.12 6.32 -20.09
N GLU A 75 -13.50 7.39 -20.60
CA GLU A 75 -12.95 8.50 -19.81
C GLU A 75 -14.02 9.13 -18.91
N ALA A 76 -15.23 9.37 -19.44
CA ALA A 76 -16.35 9.90 -18.68
C ALA A 76 -16.86 8.93 -17.60
N ALA A 77 -16.91 7.64 -17.88
CA ALA A 77 -17.36 6.62 -16.94
C ALA A 77 -16.34 6.38 -15.82
N THR A 78 -15.05 6.29 -16.14
CA THR A 78 -13.99 6.00 -15.17
C THR A 78 -13.45 7.25 -14.48
N GLY A 79 -13.56 8.42 -15.12
CA GLY A 79 -12.99 9.68 -14.66
C GLY A 79 -11.46 9.68 -14.67
N ILE A 80 -10.86 9.05 -15.68
CA ILE A 80 -9.41 8.99 -15.90
C ILE A 80 -9.11 9.20 -17.38
N ASP A 81 -7.95 9.76 -17.70
CA ASP A 81 -7.57 10.06 -19.07
C ASP A 81 -6.88 8.83 -19.70
N LEU A 82 -7.28 8.50 -20.93
CA LEU A 82 -6.65 7.41 -21.69
C LEU A 82 -5.84 8.01 -22.83
N ILE A 83 -4.52 7.80 -22.78
CA ILE A 83 -3.61 8.28 -23.80
C ILE A 83 -3.37 7.15 -24.79
N VAL A 84 -3.77 7.40 -26.03
CA VAL A 84 -3.48 6.52 -27.16
C VAL A 84 -2.43 7.21 -28.01
N ASP A 85 -1.21 6.67 -28.03
CA ASP A 85 -0.07 7.22 -28.77
C ASP A 85 0.27 6.34 -29.99
N ASP A 86 1.31 6.71 -30.74
CA ASP A 86 1.85 5.99 -31.90
C ASP A 86 2.48 4.63 -31.52
N THR A 87 2.52 4.29 -30.23
CA THR A 87 2.95 2.96 -29.79
C THR A 87 1.94 1.91 -30.28
N PRO A 88 2.38 0.89 -31.04
CA PRO A 88 1.50 -0.18 -31.48
C PRO A 88 0.98 -0.98 -30.28
N GLU A 89 -0.23 -1.53 -30.41
CA GLU A 89 -0.77 -2.55 -29.49
C GLU A 89 -0.77 -2.17 -28.00
N SER A 90 -0.82 -0.87 -27.65
CA SER A 90 -0.88 -0.46 -26.24
C SER A 90 -1.69 0.82 -26.02
N VAL A 91 -2.29 0.90 -24.83
CA VAL A 91 -3.00 2.08 -24.34
C VAL A 91 -2.45 2.44 -22.97
N ILE A 92 -2.18 3.73 -22.76
CA ILE A 92 -1.63 4.24 -21.52
C ILE A 92 -2.77 4.84 -20.69
N ILE A 93 -2.92 4.35 -19.45
CA ILE A 93 -3.89 4.91 -18.51
C ILE A 93 -3.18 5.97 -17.65
N SER A 94 -3.62 7.22 -17.74
CA SER A 94 -3.02 8.35 -17.04
C SER A 94 -4.00 8.95 -16.03
N GLY A 95 -3.61 8.97 -14.76
CA GLY A 95 -4.35 9.73 -13.75
C GLY A 95 -3.89 9.50 -12.34
N HIS A 96 -4.22 10.44 -11.46
CA HIS A 96 -3.66 10.52 -10.10
C HIS A 96 -4.37 9.61 -9.08
N ASN A 97 -5.61 9.19 -9.33
CA ASN A 97 -6.36 8.33 -8.41
C ASN A 97 -6.09 6.85 -8.74
N PRO A 98 -5.41 6.09 -7.86
CA PRO A 98 -5.02 4.72 -8.17
C PRO A 98 -6.21 3.75 -8.22
N ILE A 99 -7.27 4.01 -7.45
CA ILE A 99 -8.48 3.17 -7.48
C ILE A 99 -9.19 3.34 -8.83
N ARG A 100 -9.34 4.58 -9.30
CA ARG A 100 -9.92 4.85 -10.63
C ARG A 100 -9.05 4.28 -11.76
N ARG A 101 -7.72 4.34 -11.61
CA ARG A 101 -6.78 3.72 -12.56
C ARG A 101 -6.98 2.22 -12.66
N GLU A 102 -7.15 1.56 -11.53
CA GLU A 102 -7.39 0.13 -11.50
C GLU A 102 -8.75 -0.25 -12.07
N ILE A 103 -9.80 0.52 -11.76
CA ILE A 103 -11.13 0.33 -12.38
C ILE A 103 -11.04 0.45 -13.90
N ALA A 104 -10.30 1.44 -14.42
CA ALA A 104 -10.10 1.61 -15.86
C ALA A 104 -9.32 0.44 -16.48
N ARG A 105 -8.27 -0.04 -15.81
CA ARG A 105 -7.48 -1.20 -16.25
C ARG A 105 -8.35 -2.45 -16.35
N LEU A 106 -9.07 -2.79 -15.28
CA LEU A 106 -9.95 -3.96 -15.23
C LEU A 106 -11.09 -3.88 -16.24
N SER A 107 -11.64 -2.68 -16.43
CA SER A 107 -12.71 -2.44 -17.41
C SER A 107 -12.20 -2.62 -18.83
N LEU A 108 -11.01 -2.10 -19.15
CA LEU A 108 -10.37 -2.32 -20.45
C LEU A 108 -10.10 -3.79 -20.72
N GLU A 109 -9.50 -4.51 -19.77
CA GLU A 109 -9.22 -5.95 -19.91
C GLU A 109 -10.50 -6.75 -20.17
N THR A 110 -11.57 -6.44 -19.44
CA THR A 110 -12.88 -7.07 -19.62
C THR A 110 -13.48 -6.75 -21.00
N LEU A 111 -13.43 -5.49 -21.44
CA LEU A 111 -13.92 -5.06 -22.76
C LEU A 111 -13.12 -5.68 -23.90
N ILE A 112 -11.81 -5.86 -23.71
CA ILE A 112 -10.92 -6.51 -24.68
C ILE A 112 -11.29 -7.99 -24.80
N SER A 113 -11.52 -8.67 -23.68
CA SER A 113 -11.93 -10.08 -23.66
C SER A 113 -13.30 -10.31 -24.29
N ASP A 114 -14.26 -9.40 -24.07
CA ASP A 114 -15.63 -9.48 -24.64
C ASP A 114 -15.65 -9.10 -26.15
N GLY A 115 -14.72 -8.25 -26.60
CA GLY A 115 -14.59 -7.84 -28.00
C GLY A 115 -15.69 -6.88 -28.50
N ARG A 116 -16.67 -6.54 -27.64
CA ARG A 116 -17.81 -5.65 -27.91
C ARG A 116 -17.66 -4.33 -27.16
N ILE A 117 -17.37 -3.26 -27.89
CA ILE A 117 -17.09 -1.94 -27.32
C ILE A 117 -18.11 -0.92 -27.84
N HIS A 118 -19.08 -0.58 -27.00
CA HIS A 118 -20.07 0.47 -27.26
C HIS A 118 -20.40 1.21 -25.95
N PRO A 119 -20.88 2.48 -25.99
CA PRO A 119 -21.05 3.31 -24.80
C PRO A 119 -21.86 2.65 -23.67
N GLY A 120 -23.01 2.05 -23.98
CA GLY A 120 -23.83 1.38 -22.97
C GLY A 120 -23.15 0.18 -22.30
N ARG A 121 -22.29 -0.55 -23.02
CA ARG A 121 -21.54 -1.67 -22.44
C ARG A 121 -20.37 -1.18 -21.60
N ILE A 122 -19.71 -0.11 -22.04
CA ILE A 122 -18.63 0.52 -21.27
C ILE A 122 -19.15 0.92 -19.89
N GLU A 123 -20.29 1.61 -19.81
CA GLU A 123 -20.89 2.01 -18.52
C GLU A 123 -21.30 0.82 -17.65
N GLU A 124 -21.77 -0.27 -18.25
CA GLU A 124 -22.11 -1.50 -17.53
C GLU A 124 -20.84 -2.17 -16.96
N VAL A 125 -19.81 -2.33 -17.78
CA VAL A 125 -18.54 -2.95 -17.38
C VAL A 125 -17.85 -2.11 -16.31
N VAL A 126 -17.80 -0.79 -16.46
CA VAL A 126 -17.20 0.09 -15.44
C VAL A 126 -17.93 -0.05 -14.09
N ARG A 127 -19.27 -0.03 -14.07
CA ARG A 127 -20.04 -0.24 -12.83
C ARG A 127 -19.81 -1.63 -12.21
N ARG A 128 -19.59 -2.64 -13.05
CA ARG A 128 -19.24 -3.98 -12.57
C ARG A 128 -17.85 -4.00 -11.95
N SER A 129 -16.85 -3.45 -12.64
CA SER A 129 -15.47 -3.32 -12.16
C SER A 129 -15.40 -2.52 -10.85
N GLU A 130 -16.21 -1.47 -10.70
CA GLU A 130 -16.31 -0.72 -9.44
C GLU A 130 -16.73 -1.61 -8.27
N ARG A 131 -17.74 -2.47 -8.46
CA ARG A 131 -18.20 -3.41 -7.42
C ARG A 131 -17.14 -4.46 -7.10
N GLU A 132 -16.51 -5.02 -8.13
CA GLU A 132 -15.44 -6.01 -7.95
C GLU A 132 -14.27 -5.41 -7.16
N ILE A 133 -13.85 -4.18 -7.48
CA ILE A 133 -12.81 -3.47 -6.72
C ILE A 133 -13.27 -3.17 -5.29
N ASP A 134 -14.51 -2.75 -5.07
CA ASP A 134 -15.03 -2.48 -3.72
C ASP A 134 -15.04 -3.74 -2.84
N ASP A 135 -15.30 -4.91 -3.41
CA ASP A 135 -15.24 -6.18 -2.68
C ASP A 135 -13.80 -6.62 -2.41
N VAL A 136 -12.89 -6.44 -3.37
CA VAL A 136 -11.45 -6.63 -3.16
C VAL A 136 -10.91 -5.72 -2.05
N ILE A 137 -11.39 -4.47 -1.96
CA ILE A 137 -11.05 -3.53 -0.87
C ILE A 137 -11.49 -4.11 0.48
N LYS A 138 -12.75 -4.54 0.59
CA LYS A 138 -13.27 -5.11 1.85
C LYS A 138 -12.49 -6.35 2.28
N GLU A 139 -12.25 -7.26 1.34
CA GLU A 139 -11.51 -8.50 1.61
C GLU A 139 -10.08 -8.20 2.05
N ALA A 140 -9.38 -7.29 1.36
CA ALA A 140 -8.02 -6.88 1.72
C ALA A 140 -7.95 -6.26 3.12
N GLY A 141 -8.92 -5.40 3.47
CA GLY A 141 -9.00 -4.82 4.80
C GLY A 141 -9.26 -5.86 5.89
N GLN A 142 -10.18 -6.79 5.66
CA GLN A 142 -10.48 -7.88 6.59
C GLN A 142 -9.26 -8.78 6.80
N LYS A 143 -8.58 -9.15 5.72
CA LYS A 143 -7.35 -9.93 5.78
C LYS A 143 -6.25 -9.21 6.57
N ALA A 144 -6.04 -7.91 6.32
CA ALA A 144 -5.03 -7.14 7.05
C ALA A 144 -5.29 -7.11 8.57
N VAL A 145 -6.55 -6.89 8.97
CA VAL A 145 -6.95 -6.87 10.39
C VAL A 145 -6.80 -8.26 11.02
N PHE A 146 -7.12 -9.31 10.27
CA PHE A 146 -6.94 -10.70 10.70
C PHE A 146 -5.45 -11.05 10.87
N ASP A 147 -4.60 -10.73 9.90
CA ASP A 147 -3.16 -11.03 9.90
C ASP A 147 -2.43 -10.34 11.07
N VAL A 148 -2.82 -9.10 11.39
CA VAL A 148 -2.25 -8.35 12.52
C VAL A 148 -2.85 -8.78 13.87
N GLY A 149 -3.96 -9.50 13.87
CA GLY A 149 -4.61 -10.02 15.08
C GLY A 149 -5.37 -8.96 15.88
N VAL A 150 -5.90 -7.93 15.21
CA VAL A 150 -6.70 -6.87 15.85
C VAL A 150 -8.18 -7.19 15.67
N HIS A 151 -8.98 -6.97 16.71
CA HIS A 151 -10.42 -7.24 16.69
C HIS A 151 -11.21 -6.02 17.13
N GLY A 152 -12.49 -5.95 16.75
CA GLY A 152 -13.40 -4.88 17.16
C GLY A 152 -13.24 -3.56 16.41
N ILE A 153 -12.61 -3.55 15.24
CA ILE A 153 -12.51 -2.38 14.37
C ILE A 153 -13.85 -2.16 13.64
N HIS A 154 -14.31 -0.91 13.60
CA HIS A 154 -15.54 -0.56 12.87
C HIS A 154 -15.42 -0.92 11.37
N PRO A 155 -16.43 -1.54 10.74
CA PRO A 155 -16.36 -2.00 9.35
C PRO A 155 -15.92 -0.91 8.35
N GLU A 156 -16.32 0.34 8.57
CA GLU A 156 -15.90 1.47 7.73
C GLU A 156 -14.38 1.72 7.78
N LEU A 157 -13.76 1.56 8.95
CA LEU A 157 -12.30 1.66 9.09
C LEU A 157 -11.60 0.49 8.39
N VAL A 158 -12.18 -0.71 8.43
CA VAL A 158 -11.68 -1.86 7.69
C VAL A 158 -11.74 -1.60 6.18
N LYS A 159 -12.82 -0.98 5.68
CA LYS A 159 -12.91 -0.55 4.28
C LYS A 159 -11.83 0.48 3.94
N LEU A 160 -11.59 1.47 4.80
CA LEU A 160 -10.54 2.48 4.60
C LEU A 160 -9.13 1.85 4.57
N LEU A 161 -8.85 0.90 5.45
CA LEU A 161 -7.60 0.12 5.42
C LEU A 161 -7.44 -0.63 4.09
N GLY A 162 -8.51 -1.29 3.63
CA GLY A 162 -8.51 -1.98 2.34
C GLY A 162 -8.15 -1.09 1.15
N ARG A 163 -8.50 0.20 1.18
CA ARG A 163 -8.16 1.16 0.11
C ARG A 163 -6.66 1.38 -0.01
N LEU A 164 -5.90 1.17 1.05
CA LEU A 164 -4.43 1.27 1.03
C LEU A 164 -3.79 0.21 0.13
N LYS A 165 -4.50 -0.87 -0.22
CA LYS A 165 -4.05 -1.88 -1.20
C LYS A 165 -3.74 -1.27 -2.56
N PHE A 166 -4.44 -0.21 -2.95
CA PHE A 166 -4.21 0.45 -4.23
C PHE A 166 -3.29 1.67 -4.09
N ARG A 167 -2.88 2.03 -2.86
CA ARG A 167 -2.03 3.19 -2.64
C ARG A 167 -0.58 2.75 -2.58
N TYR A 168 0.26 3.48 -3.31
CA TYR A 168 1.70 3.29 -3.29
C TYR A 168 2.38 4.57 -2.81
N SER A 169 3.44 4.42 -2.02
CA SER A 169 4.32 5.50 -1.56
C SER A 169 5.76 5.04 -1.73
N TYR A 170 6.62 5.85 -2.35
CA TYR A 170 8.02 5.48 -2.63
C TYR A 170 8.17 4.08 -3.28
N ALA A 171 7.25 3.73 -4.18
CA ALA A 171 7.16 2.43 -4.85
C ALA A 171 6.86 1.21 -3.94
N GLN A 172 6.43 1.44 -2.69
CA GLN A 172 5.92 0.40 -1.80
C GLN A 172 4.40 0.49 -1.67
N ASN A 173 3.76 -0.67 -1.58
CA ASN A 173 2.34 -0.75 -1.29
C ASN A 173 2.08 -0.33 0.16
N VAL A 174 1.20 0.66 0.38
CA VAL A 174 0.99 1.24 1.72
C VAL A 174 0.33 0.24 2.66
N LEU A 175 -0.61 -0.60 2.18
CA LEU A 175 -1.23 -1.62 3.02
C LEU A 175 -0.21 -2.65 3.50
N LEU A 176 0.62 -3.14 2.59
CA LEU A 176 1.67 -4.09 2.93
C LEU A 176 2.65 -3.48 3.94
N HIS A 177 3.09 -2.25 3.68
CA HIS A 177 3.98 -1.53 4.59
C HIS A 177 3.38 -1.35 5.99
N SER A 178 2.09 -1.00 6.10
CA SER A 178 1.42 -0.89 7.40
C SER A 178 1.37 -2.22 8.15
N ILE A 179 1.18 -3.34 7.44
CA ILE A 179 1.21 -4.68 8.03
C ILE A 179 2.64 -5.02 8.50
N GLU A 180 3.64 -4.76 7.68
CA GLU A 180 5.05 -4.96 8.02
C GLU A 180 5.46 -4.17 9.26
N MET A 181 5.08 -2.88 9.33
CA MET A 181 5.33 -2.04 10.49
C MET A 181 4.69 -2.62 11.75
N ALA A 182 3.46 -3.14 11.66
CA ALA A 182 2.82 -3.80 12.78
C ALA A 182 3.64 -4.99 13.29
N PHE A 183 4.16 -5.82 12.39
CA PHE A 183 5.02 -6.95 12.75
C PHE A 183 6.38 -6.52 13.32
N ILE A 184 7.02 -5.47 12.79
CA ILE A 184 8.26 -4.92 13.36
C ILE A 184 8.03 -4.42 14.78
N CYS A 185 6.95 -3.66 15.01
CA CYS A 185 6.58 -3.20 16.35
C CYS A 185 6.32 -4.37 17.30
N GLY A 186 5.67 -5.43 16.82
CA GLY A 186 5.48 -6.67 17.57
C GLY A 186 6.81 -7.34 17.94
N ALA A 187 7.72 -7.49 16.99
CA ALA A 187 9.04 -8.09 17.21
C ALA A 187 9.88 -7.27 18.21
N MET A 188 9.89 -5.94 18.09
CA MET A 188 10.59 -5.06 19.03
C MET A 188 9.98 -5.16 20.44
N ALA A 189 8.65 -5.23 20.55
CA ALA A 189 7.99 -5.43 21.83
C ALA A 189 8.39 -6.76 22.48
N ALA A 190 8.52 -7.84 21.70
CA ALA A 190 8.98 -9.13 22.19
C ALA A 190 10.40 -9.07 22.78
N GLU A 191 11.34 -8.44 22.07
CA GLU A 191 12.72 -8.27 22.53
C GLU A 191 12.81 -7.39 23.81
N LEU A 192 11.87 -6.47 24.00
CA LEU A 192 11.75 -5.62 25.20
C LEU A 192 10.93 -6.26 26.33
N GLY A 193 10.40 -7.47 26.16
CA GLY A 193 9.51 -8.13 27.14
C GLY A 193 8.14 -7.45 27.31
N LEU A 194 7.73 -6.63 26.32
CA LEU A 194 6.44 -5.95 26.28
C LEU A 194 5.39 -6.79 25.54
N ASN A 195 4.11 -6.43 25.66
CA ASN A 195 3.02 -7.17 25.04
C ASN A 195 2.98 -6.97 23.51
N GLU A 196 3.38 -7.99 22.76
CA GLU A 196 3.42 -7.99 21.30
C GLU A 196 2.06 -7.66 20.65
N LYS A 197 0.96 -8.19 21.18
CA LYS A 197 -0.38 -7.99 20.59
C LYS A 197 -0.81 -6.53 20.70
N GLN A 198 -0.49 -5.87 21.81
CA GLN A 198 -0.77 -4.45 21.98
C GLN A 198 0.10 -3.58 21.05
N ALA A 199 1.37 -3.94 20.86
CA ALA A 199 2.28 -3.21 19.99
C ALA A 199 1.87 -3.26 18.51
N ARG A 200 1.32 -4.38 18.04
CA ARG A 200 0.81 -4.55 16.67
C ARG A 200 -0.42 -3.69 16.36
N GLY A 201 -1.31 -3.47 17.35
CA GLY A 201 -2.67 -2.97 17.09
C GLY A 201 -2.93 -1.47 17.27
N ARG A 202 -2.10 -0.71 18.00
CA ARG A 202 -2.51 0.62 18.50
C ARG A 202 -1.89 1.84 17.79
N HIS A 203 -0.78 1.66 17.06
CA HIS A 203 -0.04 2.80 16.48
C HIS A 203 0.39 2.67 15.01
N CYS A 204 0.26 1.50 14.38
CA CYS A 204 0.76 1.31 13.00
C CYS A 204 -0.16 1.82 11.88
N PHE A 205 -1.43 2.12 12.17
CA PHE A 205 -2.41 2.53 11.14
C PHE A 205 -2.78 4.02 11.17
N THR A 206 -2.18 4.81 12.06
CA THR A 206 -2.54 6.22 12.30
C THR A 206 -1.53 7.24 11.73
N THR A 207 -0.57 6.80 10.92
CA THR A 207 0.47 7.66 10.31
C THR A 207 0.48 7.46 8.81
#